data_AF-A0A956VZF0-F1
#
_entry.id   AF-A0A956VZF0-F1
#
_cell.length_a   1.000
_cell.length_b   1.000
_cell.length_c   1.000
_cell.angle_alpha   90.00
_cell.angle_beta   90.00
_cell.angle_gamma   90.00
#
_symmetry.space_group_name_H-M   'P 1'
#
loop_
_entity.id
_entity.type
_entity.pdbx_description
1 polymer ?
#
loop_
_entity_poly.entity_id
_entity_poly.type
_entity_poly.pdbx_seq_one_letter_code
_entity_poly.pdbx_strand_id
1 'polypeptide(L)' 'ESGKAKGRGAYLHANRSCWEKGLKGGSMGYALRTSLAPEDLEALTGFGLGLPAEGID' A
#
# COMPACT_ATOMS: atom_id res chain seq x y z
N GLU A 1 10.14 21.56 -2.48
CA GLU A 1 9.21 20.42 -2.42
C GLU A 1 9.94 19.18 -2.89
N SER A 2 10.03 18.14 -2.05
CA SER A 2 10.73 16.92 -2.45
C SER A 2 9.94 16.24 -3.58
N GLY A 3 10.55 16.18 -4.76
CA GLY A 3 10.03 15.34 -5.84
C GLY A 3 9.98 13.85 -5.45
N LYS A 4 9.52 13.02 -6.39
CA LYS A 4 9.39 11.56 -6.19
C LYS A 4 10.64 10.96 -5.53
N ALA A 5 10.42 10.14 -4.50
CA ALA A 5 11.49 9.35 -3.90
C ALA A 5 12.20 8.52 -4.98
N LYS A 6 13.53 8.41 -4.90
CA LYS A 6 14.30 7.58 -5.84
C LYS A 6 13.91 6.12 -5.64
N GLY A 7 13.54 5.44 -6.71
CA GLY A 7 13.25 4.00 -6.69
C GLY A 7 11.93 3.63 -7.37
N ARG A 8 11.51 2.38 -7.16
CA ARG A 8 10.20 1.90 -7.59
C ARG A 8 9.16 2.28 -6.55
N GLY A 9 7.99 2.71 -7.01
CA GLY A 9 6.84 3.01 -6.17
C GLY A 9 5.60 2.34 -6.72
N ALA A 10 4.65 2.07 -5.82
CA ALA A 10 3.31 1.61 -6.14
C ALA A 10 2.32 2.55 -5.45
N TYR A 11 1.19 2.82 -6.11
CA TYR A 11 0.16 3.73 -5.60
C TYR A 11 -1.13 2.95 -5.41
N LEU A 12 -1.84 3.26 -4.32
CA LEU A 12 -3.17 2.78 -4.03
C LEU A 12 -4.06 3.98 -3.73
N HIS A 13 -5.35 3.86 -4.04
CA HIS A 13 -6.33 4.87 -3.67
C HIS A 13 -6.43 5.00 -2.14
N ALA A 14 -6.84 6.18 -1.67
CA ALA A 14 -7.03 6.47 -0.24
C ALA A 14 -8.32 5.85 0.32
N ASN A 15 -8.61 4.59 0.01
CA ASN A 15 -9.73 3.83 0.56
C ASN A 15 -9.29 2.42 0.98
N ARG A 16 -9.94 1.90 2.02
CA ARG A 16 -9.60 0.61 2.65
C ARG A 16 -9.63 -0.54 1.65
N SER A 17 -10.63 -0.58 0.77
CA SER A 17 -10.80 -1.69 -0.18
C SER A 17 -9.62 -1.85 -1.14
N CYS A 18 -8.98 -0.75 -1.54
CA CYS A 18 -7.79 -0.76 -2.40
C CYS A 18 -6.57 -1.28 -1.65
N TRP A 19 -6.44 -0.94 -0.37
CA TRP A 19 -5.35 -1.39 0.50
C TRP A 19 -5.44 -2.89 0.81
N GLU A 20 -6.62 -3.38 1.17
CA GLU A 20 -6.84 -4.82 1.39
C GLU A 20 -6.49 -5.64 0.14
N LYS A 21 -6.94 -5.19 -1.05
CA LYS A 21 -6.62 -5.85 -2.33
C LYS A 21 -5.13 -5.77 -2.68
N GLY A 22 -4.49 -4.63 -2.46
CA GLY A 22 -3.09 -4.40 -2.82
C GLY A 22 -2.09 -5.14 -1.93
N LEU A 23 -2.44 -5.35 -0.66
CA LEU A 23 -1.60 -6.09 0.29
C LEU A 23 -1.84 -7.60 0.24
N LYS A 24 -3.06 -8.04 -0.13
CA LYS A 24 -3.36 -9.46 -0.30
C LYS A 24 -2.52 -10.08 -1.43
N GLY A 25 -1.97 -11.26 -1.17
CA GLY A 25 -1.32 -12.08 -2.20
C GLY A 25 0.02 -11.57 -2.71
N GLY A 26 0.65 -10.59 -2.05
CA GLY A 26 2.01 -10.13 -2.39
C GLY A 26 2.09 -9.14 -3.57
N SER A 27 0.96 -8.59 -4.04
CA SER A 27 0.92 -7.64 -5.16
C SER A 27 1.83 -6.42 -4.94
N MET A 28 1.86 -5.90 -3.71
CA MET A 28 2.75 -4.80 -3.33
C MET A 28 4.24 -5.17 -3.45
N GLY A 29 4.63 -6.35 -2.96
CA GLY A 29 6.00 -6.85 -3.08
C GLY A 29 6.43 -7.04 -4.54
N TYR A 30 5.53 -7.55 -5.38
CA TYR A 30 5.76 -7.68 -6.82
C TYR A 30 5.97 -6.32 -7.51
N ALA A 31 5.08 -5.35 -7.24
CA ALA A 31 5.16 -4.01 -7.84
C ALA A 31 6.46 -3.27 -7.45
N LEU A 32 6.87 -3.39 -6.19
CA LEU A 32 8.11 -2.81 -5.68
C LEU A 32 9.35 -3.66 -6.00
N ARG A 33 9.16 -4.86 -6.54
CA ARG A 33 10.14 -5.96 -6.68
C ARG A 33 11.03 -6.10 -5.44
N THR A 34 10.38 -6.28 -4.31
CA THR A 34 11.01 -6.54 -3.01
C THR A 34 10.16 -7.50 -2.20
N SER A 35 10.78 -8.23 -1.29
CA SER A 35 10.05 -8.87 -0.19
C SER A 35 9.72 -7.79 0.83
N LEU A 36 8.46 -7.71 1.26
CA LEU A 36 8.07 -6.86 2.38
C LEU A 36 8.30 -7.62 3.67
N ALA A 37 8.93 -6.97 4.65
CA ALA A 37 9.08 -7.57 5.97
C ALA A 37 7.70 -7.71 6.63
N PRO A 38 7.50 -8.71 7.52
CA PRO A 38 6.23 -8.88 8.23
C PRO A 38 5.77 -7.60 8.95
N GLU A 39 6.71 -6.85 9.52
CA GLU A 39 6.45 -5.61 10.26
C GLU A 39 5.97 -4.49 9.33
N ASP A 40 6.54 -4.41 8.11
CA ASP A 40 6.08 -3.45 7.09
C ASP A 40 4.67 -3.80 6.61
N LEU A 41 4.37 -5.10 6.42
CA LEU A 41 3.04 -5.56 6.04
C LEU A 41 2.01 -5.24 7.12
N GLU A 42 2.35 -5.43 8.39
CA GLU A 42 1.49 -5.07 9.52
C GLU A 42 1.24 -3.56 9.57
N ALA A 43 2.28 -2.74 9.44
CA ALA A 43 2.16 -1.29 9.42
C ALA A 43 1.28 -0.78 8.26
N LEU A 44 1.48 -1.31 7.04
CA LEU A 44 0.68 -0.98 5.86
C LEU A 44 -0.78 -1.43 6.02
N THR A 45 -1.01 -2.59 6.63
CA THR A 45 -2.36 -3.10 6.92
C THR A 45 -3.06 -2.20 7.94
N GLY A 46 -2.37 -1.84 9.03
CA GLY A 46 -2.88 -0.93 10.05
C GLY A 46 -3.25 0.44 9.49
N PHE A 47 -2.41 1.00 8.61
CA PHE A 47 -2.73 2.22 7.88
C PHE A 47 -3.99 2.06 7.03
N GLY A 48 -4.09 1.00 6.24
CA GLY A 48 -5.24 0.73 5.37
C GLY A 48 -6.56 0.60 6.14
N LEU A 49 -6.54 0.01 7.35
CA LEU A 49 -7.72 -0.09 8.21
C LEU A 49 -8.23 1.29 8.68
N GLY A 50 -7.35 2.28 8.82
CA GLY A 50 -7.71 3.65 9.17
C GLY A 50 -8.40 4.44 8.05
N LEU A 51 -8.42 3.92 6.81
CA LEU A 51 -9.04 4.58 5.67
C LEU A 51 -10.56 4.34 5.60
N PRO A 52 -11.32 5.23 4.94
CA PRO A 52 -12.74 5.03 4.68
C PRO A 52 -12.97 3.77 3.84
N ALA A 53 -14.11 3.11 4.05
CA ALA A 53 -14.44 1.86 3.35
C ALA A 53 -14.63 2.06 1.84
N GLU A 54 -15.21 3.19 1.45
CA GLU A 54 -15.40 3.61 0.06
C GLU A 54 -14.54 4.84 -0.24
N GLY A 55 -14.09 4.97 -1.50
CA GLY A 55 -13.36 6.14 -1.95
C GLY A 55 -14.30 7.33 -2.12
N ILE A 56 -13.84 8.52 -1.70
CA ILE A 56 -14.32 9.75 -2.32
C ILE A 56 -13.52 9.85 -3.63
N ASP A 57 -14.13 9.46 -4.74
CA ASP A 57 -13.55 9.64 -6.09
C ASP A 57 -13.39 11.13 -6.44
#